data_AF-A0A8S9XD56-F1
#
_entry.id   AF-A0A8S9XD56-F1
#
_cell.length_a   1.000
_cell.length_b   1.000
_cell.length_c   1.000
_cell.angle_alpha   90.00
_cell.angle_beta   90.00
_cell.angle_gamma   90.00
#
_symmetry.space_group_name_H-M   'P 1'
#
loop_
_entity.id
_entity.type
_entity.pdbx_description
1 polymer ?
#
loop_
_entity_poly.entity_id
_entity_poly.type
_entity_poly.pdbx_seq_one_letter_code
_entity_poly.pdbx_strand_id
1 'polypeptide(L)'
;MLLLSNHFSRSGRICKGDAEYEPLREKIRNRLTPAILGWAPTAEEHNLLAMPVKLGGLAIENPVSSFNSRYNTSRRAISVIADSISTGSEFSAEAHSEQVIREQKEGEELDAEKSRQVMEQLEPATRRTLKRVVGRNASQWLTKIPLVADSLDLSPTQFRDALCRNYNKPLLTMRGKYIT
;
A
#
# COMPACT_ATOMS: atom_id res chain seq x y z
N MET A 1 -7.75 -0.32 8.84
CA MET A 1 -6.90 -0.19 7.64
C MET A 1 -5.95 -1.37 7.45
N LEU A 2 -5.20 -1.76 8.50
CA LEU A 2 -4.31 -2.94 8.49
C LEU A 2 -5.01 -4.25 8.06
N LEU A 3 -6.27 -4.46 8.47
CA LEU A 3 -7.04 -5.66 8.10
C LEU A 3 -7.35 -5.75 6.59
N LEU A 4 -7.68 -4.62 5.95
CA LEU A 4 -7.95 -4.57 4.51
C LEU A 4 -6.66 -4.80 3.72
N SER A 5 -5.56 -4.15 4.09
CA SER A 5 -4.26 -4.35 3.43
C SER A 5 -3.76 -5.79 3.58
N ASN A 6 -3.95 -6.44 4.74
CA ASN A 6 -3.61 -7.86 4.94
C ASN A 6 -4.49 -8.82 4.13
N HIS A 7 -5.80 -8.56 4.03
CA HIS A 7 -6.70 -9.41 3.24
C HIS A 7 -6.44 -9.30 1.74
N PHE A 8 -6.27 -8.07 1.22
CA PHE A 8 -5.88 -7.83 -0.18
C PHE A 8 -4.51 -8.43 -0.48
N SER A 9 -3.57 -8.29 0.45
CA SER A 9 -2.24 -8.88 0.32
C SER A 9 -2.25 -10.40 0.24
N ARG A 10 -3.12 -11.06 1.02
CA ARG A 10 -3.30 -12.51 0.96
C ARG A 10 -3.98 -12.94 -0.33
N SER A 11 -5.06 -12.26 -0.72
CA SER A 11 -5.84 -12.62 -1.91
C SER A 11 -5.00 -12.52 -3.19
N GLY A 12 -4.21 -11.46 -3.35
CA GLY A 12 -3.33 -11.27 -4.51
C GLY A 12 -2.13 -12.21 -4.58
N ARG A 13 -1.83 -13.00 -3.53
CA ARG A 13 -0.83 -14.08 -3.60
C ARG A 13 -1.43 -15.39 -4.08
N ILE A 14 -2.75 -15.54 -3.97
CA ILE A 14 -3.48 -16.79 -4.25
C ILE A 14 -4.11 -16.73 -5.65
N CYS A 15 -4.69 -15.59 -6.00
CA CYS A 15 -5.41 -15.40 -7.26
C CYS A 15 -4.60 -14.55 -8.23
N LYS A 16 -4.68 -14.87 -9.52
CA LYS A 16 -4.17 -13.97 -10.58
C LYS A 16 -5.08 -12.74 -10.66
N GLY A 17 -4.48 -11.59 -10.98
CA GLY A 17 -5.21 -10.37 -11.24
C GLY A 17 -5.78 -10.40 -12.64
N ASP A 18 -7.10 -10.52 -12.76
CA ASP A 18 -7.83 -10.55 -14.03
C ASP A 18 -8.88 -9.42 -14.08
N ALA A 19 -9.47 -9.19 -15.26
CA ALA A 19 -10.49 -8.17 -15.50
C ALA A 19 -11.73 -8.32 -14.58
N GLU A 20 -11.92 -9.49 -13.98
CA GLU A 20 -12.98 -9.77 -13.01
C GLU A 20 -12.91 -8.90 -11.75
N TYR A 21 -11.74 -8.34 -11.42
CA TYR A 21 -11.56 -7.44 -10.28
C TYR A 21 -11.83 -5.97 -10.61
N GLU A 22 -12.20 -5.63 -11.84
CA GLU A 22 -12.52 -4.25 -12.25
C GLU A 22 -13.65 -3.63 -11.40
N PRO A 23 -14.77 -4.33 -11.09
CA PRO A 23 -15.81 -3.79 -10.22
C PRO A 23 -15.28 -3.49 -8.81
N LEU A 24 -14.37 -4.32 -8.29
CA LEU A 24 -13.74 -4.12 -6.99
C LEU A 24 -12.81 -2.90 -7.00
N ARG A 25 -11.97 -2.78 -8.04
CA ARG A 25 -11.12 -1.60 -8.26
C ARG A 25 -11.95 -0.32 -8.25
N GLU A 26 -13.07 -0.29 -8.96
CA GLU A 26 -13.95 0.89 -9.01
C GLU A 26 -14.61 1.19 -7.66
N LYS A 27 -15.02 0.17 -6.89
CA LYS A 27 -15.52 0.41 -5.52
C LYS A 27 -14.43 0.94 -4.59
N ILE A 28 -13.20 0.45 -4.71
CA ILE A 28 -12.06 0.97 -3.94
C ILE A 28 -11.84 2.45 -4.28
N ARG A 29 -11.74 2.78 -5.57
CA ARG A 29 -11.47 4.15 -6.02
C ARG A 29 -12.59 5.13 -5.70
N ASN A 30 -13.84 4.75 -5.95
CA ASN A 30 -14.97 5.69 -5.92
C ASN A 30 -15.74 5.70 -4.60
N ARG A 31 -15.57 4.68 -3.74
CA ARG A 31 -16.29 4.58 -2.45
C ARG A 31 -15.35 4.47 -1.26
N LEU A 32 -14.49 3.46 -1.24
CA LEU A 32 -13.67 3.17 -0.06
C LEU A 32 -12.64 4.27 0.21
N THR A 33 -11.81 4.58 -0.78
CA THR A 33 -10.70 5.52 -0.61
C THR A 33 -11.20 6.93 -0.25
N PRO A 34 -12.23 7.49 -0.93
CA PRO A 34 -12.78 8.79 -0.53
C PRO A 34 -13.40 8.78 0.87
N ALA A 35 -14.04 7.68 1.27
CA ALA A 35 -14.63 7.56 2.61
C ALA A 35 -13.57 7.50 3.73
N ILE A 36 -12.42 6.85 3.47
CA ILE A 36 -11.30 6.81 4.42
C ILE A 36 -10.64 8.18 4.52
N LEU A 37 -10.32 8.79 3.38
CA LEU A 37 -9.51 10.01 3.31
C LEU A 37 -10.32 11.28 3.64
N GLY A 38 -11.59 11.34 3.26
CA GLY A 38 -12.42 12.56 3.36
C GLY A 38 -12.24 13.55 2.20
N TRP A 39 -11.56 13.13 1.13
CA TRP A 39 -11.53 13.81 -0.17
C TRP A 39 -11.50 12.78 -1.30
N ALA A 40 -11.88 13.18 -2.51
CA ALA A 40 -11.77 12.34 -3.70
C ALA A 40 -10.36 12.47 -4.29
N PRO A 41 -9.54 11.39 -4.34
CA PRO A 41 -8.20 11.47 -4.90
C PRO A 41 -8.18 11.49 -6.43
N THR A 42 -7.12 12.06 -7.01
CA THR A 42 -6.87 11.97 -8.46
C THR A 42 -6.33 10.60 -8.86
N ALA A 43 -6.17 10.35 -10.16
CA ALA A 43 -5.61 9.09 -10.66
C ALA A 43 -4.17 8.87 -10.19
N GLU A 44 -3.36 9.93 -10.19
CA GLU A 44 -1.97 9.95 -9.74
C GLU A 44 -1.89 9.71 -8.23
N GLU A 45 -2.82 10.30 -7.47
CA GLU A 45 -2.91 10.05 -6.03
C GLU A 45 -3.30 8.60 -5.74
N HIS A 46 -4.18 7.99 -6.53
CA HIS A 46 -4.44 6.56 -6.39
C HIS A 46 -3.19 5.69 -6.61
N ASN A 47 -2.32 6.06 -7.55
CA ASN A 47 -1.05 5.36 -7.75
C ASN A 47 -0.12 5.54 -6.53
N LEU A 48 -0.07 6.75 -5.95
CA LEU A 48 0.66 7.02 -4.71
C LEU A 48 0.13 6.19 -3.53
N LEU A 49 -1.18 6.17 -3.34
CA LEU A 49 -1.83 5.48 -2.23
C LEU A 49 -1.68 3.95 -2.30
N ALA A 50 -1.48 3.40 -3.50
CA ALA A 50 -1.18 1.99 -3.70
C ALA A 50 0.20 1.58 -3.16
N MET A 51 1.14 2.52 -3.02
CA MET A 51 2.50 2.23 -2.55
C MET A 51 2.55 1.89 -1.05
N PRO A 52 3.61 1.21 -0.59
CA PRO A 52 3.85 0.99 0.83
C PRO A 52 3.93 2.29 1.63
N VAL A 53 3.57 2.22 2.91
CA VAL A 53 3.61 3.35 3.87
C VAL A 53 5.01 3.95 3.99
N LYS A 54 6.07 3.12 3.94
CA LYS A 54 7.47 3.57 3.97
C LYS A 54 7.84 4.46 2.77
N LEU A 55 7.10 4.35 1.67
CA LEU A 55 7.26 5.16 0.45
C LEU A 55 6.20 6.27 0.33
N GLY A 56 5.44 6.55 1.40
CA GLY A 56 4.44 7.61 1.44
C GLY A 56 3.04 7.21 0.97
N GLY A 57 2.80 5.95 0.61
CA GLY A 57 1.48 5.45 0.26
C GLY A 57 0.69 4.91 1.47
N LEU A 58 -0.38 4.17 1.18
CA LEU A 58 -1.27 3.55 2.19
C LEU A 58 -1.42 2.03 1.99
N ALA A 59 -0.69 1.44 1.04
CA ALA A 59 -0.80 0.05 0.62
C ALA A 59 -2.25 -0.36 0.27
N ILE A 60 -3.00 0.56 -0.35
CA ILE A 60 -4.33 0.30 -0.93
C ILE A 60 -4.12 -0.02 -2.41
N GLU A 61 -3.79 -1.28 -2.70
CA GLU A 61 -3.39 -1.67 -4.04
C GLU A 61 -4.55 -1.73 -5.04
N ASN A 62 -4.19 -1.63 -6.33
CA ASN A 62 -5.10 -1.91 -7.43
C ASN A 62 -5.14 -3.43 -7.69
N PRO A 63 -6.27 -4.12 -7.40
CA PRO A 63 -6.34 -5.57 -7.53
C PRO A 63 -6.17 -6.09 -8.96
N VAL A 64 -6.43 -5.25 -9.98
CA VAL A 64 -6.30 -5.65 -11.39
C VAL A 64 -4.84 -5.68 -11.82
N SER A 65 -4.04 -4.68 -11.42
CA SER A 65 -2.64 -4.58 -11.84
C SER A 65 -1.64 -5.19 -10.85
N SER A 66 -1.93 -5.21 -9.55
CA SER A 66 -0.97 -5.66 -8.53
C SER A 66 -1.01 -7.16 -8.25
N PHE A 67 -2.17 -7.81 -8.40
CA PHE A 67 -2.33 -9.22 -8.03
C PHE A 67 -1.49 -10.14 -8.90
N ASN A 68 -1.38 -9.91 -10.21
CA ASN A 68 -0.53 -10.75 -11.06
C ASN A 68 0.94 -10.71 -10.63
N SER A 69 1.48 -9.52 -10.32
CA SER A 69 2.85 -9.40 -9.81
C SER A 69 3.03 -10.16 -8.49
N ARG A 70 2.11 -10.00 -7.54
CA ARG A 70 2.16 -10.66 -6.22
C ARG A 70 2.03 -12.17 -6.31
N TYR A 71 1.12 -12.65 -7.15
CA TYR A 71 0.94 -14.07 -7.44
C TYR A 71 2.24 -14.67 -8.00
N ASN A 72 2.85 -14.02 -8.99
CA ASN A 72 4.09 -14.52 -9.60
C ASN A 72 5.28 -14.47 -8.62
N THR A 73 5.47 -13.37 -7.88
CA THR A 73 6.49 -13.28 -6.82
C THR A 73 6.28 -14.37 -5.76
N SER A 74 5.04 -14.60 -5.32
CA SER A 74 4.73 -15.69 -4.38
C SER A 74 5.07 -17.06 -4.94
N ARG A 75 4.76 -17.32 -6.22
CA ARG A 75 5.10 -18.57 -6.89
C ARG A 75 6.60 -18.79 -7.02
N ARG A 76 7.36 -17.75 -7.36
CA ARG A 76 8.82 -17.83 -7.45
C ARG A 76 9.47 -17.99 -6.07
N ALA A 77 8.92 -17.36 -5.04
CA ALA A 77 9.42 -17.50 -3.67
C ALA A 77 9.30 -18.95 -3.16
N ILE A 78 8.21 -19.65 -3.51
CA ILE A 78 7.98 -21.05 -3.12
C ILE A 78 8.51 -22.08 -4.11
N SER A 79 9.25 -21.68 -5.16
CA SER A 79 9.64 -22.61 -6.23
C SER A 79 10.45 -23.79 -5.71
N VAL A 80 11.38 -23.55 -4.77
CA VAL A 80 12.19 -24.60 -4.13
C VAL A 80 11.32 -25.67 -3.48
N ILE A 81 10.27 -25.25 -2.76
CA ILE A 81 9.32 -26.19 -2.13
C ILE A 81 8.53 -26.93 -3.21
N ALA A 82 8.02 -26.21 -4.21
CA ALA A 82 7.21 -26.80 -5.28
C ALA A 82 8.00 -27.85 -6.09
N ASP A 83 9.28 -27.58 -6.35
CA ASP A 83 10.18 -28.47 -7.10
C ASP A 83 10.51 -29.71 -6.27
N SER A 84 10.85 -29.57 -4.98
CA SER A 84 11.08 -30.71 -4.08
C SER A 84 9.87 -31.62 -3.98
N ILE A 85 8.66 -31.06 -3.86
CA ILE A 85 7.42 -31.85 -3.82
C ILE A 85 7.17 -32.55 -5.16
N SER A 86 7.34 -31.87 -6.29
CA SER A 86 7.00 -32.40 -7.61
C SER A 86 7.99 -33.47 -8.09
N THR A 87 9.27 -33.33 -7.74
CA THR A 87 10.34 -34.24 -8.17
C THR A 87 10.67 -35.32 -7.12
N GLY A 88 10.21 -35.14 -5.87
CA GLY A 88 10.60 -35.99 -4.74
C GLY A 88 12.03 -35.78 -4.25
N SER A 89 12.69 -34.70 -4.70
CA SER A 89 14.06 -34.35 -4.28
C SER A 89 14.09 -33.81 -2.85
N GLU A 90 15.27 -33.89 -2.21
CA GLU A 90 15.46 -33.40 -0.85
C GLU A 90 15.22 -31.89 -0.77
N PHE A 91 14.44 -31.47 0.23
CA PHE A 91 14.15 -30.08 0.48
C PHE A 91 15.29 -29.40 1.23
N SER A 92 15.83 -28.32 0.66
CA SER A 92 16.79 -27.43 1.34
C SER A 92 16.10 -26.16 1.85
N ALA A 93 16.01 -26.04 3.18
CA ALA A 93 15.46 -24.85 3.84
C ALA A 93 16.34 -23.60 3.60
N GLU A 94 17.65 -23.78 3.46
CA GLU A 94 18.59 -22.71 3.16
C GLU A 94 18.35 -22.16 1.75
N ALA A 95 18.31 -23.03 0.75
CA ALA A 95 18.03 -22.63 -0.63
C ALA A 95 16.67 -21.94 -0.78
N HIS A 96 15.64 -22.42 -0.05
CA HIS A 96 14.34 -21.76 0.00
C HIS A 96 14.42 -20.37 0.64
N SER A 97 15.16 -20.23 1.74
CA SER A 97 15.31 -18.93 2.42
C SER A 97 16.03 -17.92 1.53
N GLU A 98 17.08 -18.33 0.82
CA GLU A 98 17.78 -17.49 -0.16
C GLU A 98 16.88 -17.06 -1.31
N GLN A 99 16.05 -17.99 -1.82
CA GLN A 99 15.05 -17.70 -2.85
C GLN A 99 14.07 -16.61 -2.39
N VAL A 100 13.53 -16.74 -1.18
CA VAL A 100 12.59 -15.76 -0.61
C VAL A 100 13.25 -14.40 -0.43
N ILE A 101 14.47 -14.35 0.10
CA ILE A 101 15.24 -13.10 0.28
C ILE A 101 15.47 -12.41 -1.07
N ARG A 102 15.82 -13.19 -2.11
CA ARG A 102 16.05 -12.64 -3.45
C ARG A 102 14.80 -12.00 -4.04
N GLU A 103 13.68 -12.72 -4.01
CA GLU A 103 12.39 -12.22 -4.51
C GLU A 103 11.88 -11.00 -3.70
N GLN A 104 12.15 -10.97 -2.39
CA GLN A 104 11.82 -9.82 -1.56
C GLN A 104 12.66 -8.60 -1.97
N LYS A 105 13.97 -8.76 -2.14
CA LYS A 105 14.87 -7.67 -2.53
C LYS A 105 14.51 -7.10 -3.89
N GLU A 106 14.25 -7.96 -4.88
CA GLU A 106 13.79 -7.53 -6.21
C GLU A 106 12.47 -6.75 -6.14
N GLY A 107 11.52 -7.22 -5.32
CA GLY A 107 10.27 -6.50 -5.08
C GLY A 107 10.47 -5.11 -4.47
N GLU A 108 11.40 -4.98 -3.51
CA GLU A 108 11.72 -3.69 -2.89
C GLU A 108 12.37 -2.71 -3.88
N GLU A 109 13.24 -3.20 -4.76
CA GLU A 109 13.86 -2.40 -5.82
C GLU A 109 12.82 -1.90 -6.83
N LEU A 110 11.88 -2.76 -7.24
CA LEU A 110 10.78 -2.39 -8.12
C LEU A 110 9.84 -1.36 -7.49
N ASP A 111 9.53 -1.51 -6.20
CA ASP A 111 8.69 -0.56 -5.47
C ASP A 111 9.39 0.80 -5.30
N ALA A 112 10.70 0.80 -5.06
CA ALA A 112 11.50 2.03 -4.99
C ALA A 112 11.51 2.77 -6.34
N GLU A 113 11.66 2.04 -7.45
CA GLU A 113 11.62 2.62 -8.79
C GLU A 113 10.26 3.21 -9.13
N LYS A 114 9.17 2.44 -8.91
CA LYS A 114 7.79 2.93 -9.08
C LYS A 114 7.53 4.17 -8.24
N SER A 115 8.08 4.21 -7.02
CA SER A 115 7.94 5.37 -6.14
C SER A 115 8.58 6.63 -6.69
N ARG A 116 9.77 6.52 -7.31
CA ARG A 116 10.39 7.65 -8.01
C ARG A 116 9.49 8.17 -9.13
N GLN A 117 9.00 7.28 -9.98
CA GLN A 117 8.15 7.62 -11.12
C GLN A 117 6.83 8.28 -10.68
N VAL A 118 6.16 7.71 -9.67
CA VAL A 118 4.91 8.27 -9.14
C VAL A 118 5.15 9.64 -8.51
N MET A 119 6.24 9.82 -7.74
CA MET A 119 6.57 11.12 -7.16
C MET A 119 6.81 12.20 -8.21
N GLU A 120 7.31 11.85 -9.40
CA GLU A 120 7.55 12.78 -10.50
C GLU A 120 6.29 13.26 -11.20
N GLN A 121 5.18 12.53 -11.08
CA GLN A 121 3.88 12.90 -11.64
C GLN A 121 3.07 13.81 -10.71
N LEU A 122 3.47 13.92 -9.43
CA LEU A 122 2.74 14.72 -8.45
C LEU A 122 3.07 16.22 -8.55
N GLU A 123 2.08 17.03 -8.21
CA GLU A 123 2.22 18.49 -8.07
C GLU A 123 3.43 18.88 -7.21
N PRO A 124 4.20 19.92 -7.57
CA PRO A 124 5.44 20.28 -6.89
C PRO A 124 5.28 20.49 -5.38
N ALA A 125 4.16 21.07 -4.93
CA ALA A 125 3.87 21.29 -3.52
C ALA A 125 3.67 19.96 -2.76
N THR A 126 2.83 19.08 -3.29
CA THR A 126 2.55 17.75 -2.73
C THR A 126 3.82 16.89 -2.71
N ARG A 127 4.59 16.89 -3.79
CA ARG A 127 5.88 16.18 -3.90
C ARG A 127 6.86 16.62 -2.81
N ARG A 128 7.01 17.93 -2.59
CA ARG A 128 7.89 18.47 -1.53
C ARG A 128 7.44 18.02 -0.14
N THR A 129 6.15 18.05 0.13
CA THR A 129 5.59 17.58 1.41
C THR A 129 5.86 16.09 1.61
N LEU A 130 5.58 15.26 0.60
CA LEU A 130 5.81 13.81 0.68
C LEU A 130 7.28 13.45 0.88
N LYS A 131 8.21 14.12 0.17
CA LYS A 131 9.66 13.90 0.38
C LYS A 131 10.06 14.14 1.84
N ARG A 132 9.50 15.16 2.51
CA ARG A 132 9.75 15.41 3.94
C ARG A 132 9.11 14.37 4.84
N VAL A 133 7.88 13.97 4.54
CA VAL A 133 7.15 12.95 5.32
C VAL A 133 7.88 11.60 5.26
N VAL A 134 8.24 11.17 4.05
CA VAL A 134 8.99 9.92 3.80
C VAL A 134 10.38 10.00 4.42
N GLY A 135 11.14 11.07 4.16
CA GLY A 135 12.50 11.22 4.70
C GLY A 135 12.57 11.27 6.23
N ARG A 136 11.48 11.65 6.91
CA ARG A 136 11.39 11.66 8.38
C ARG A 136 10.64 10.45 8.95
N ASN A 137 10.26 9.47 8.12
CA ASN A 137 9.43 8.34 8.53
C ASN A 137 8.13 8.75 9.25
N ALA A 138 7.56 9.91 8.89
CA ALA A 138 6.41 10.50 9.58
C ALA A 138 5.09 9.79 9.28
N SER A 139 5.07 8.79 8.39
CA SER A 139 3.91 7.94 8.09
C SER A 139 3.88 6.64 8.92
N GLN A 140 4.89 6.35 9.75
CA GLN A 140 4.99 5.06 10.45
C GLN A 140 3.84 4.78 11.43
N TRP A 141 3.16 5.83 11.92
CA TRP A 141 1.98 5.67 12.77
C TRP A 141 0.85 4.88 12.09
N LEU A 142 0.78 4.88 10.75
CA LEU A 142 -0.20 4.09 9.97
C LEU A 142 0.04 2.58 10.03
N THR A 143 1.22 2.15 10.48
CA THR A 143 1.57 0.73 10.67
C THR A 143 1.24 0.22 12.07
N LYS A 144 0.91 1.12 13.01
CA LYS A 144 0.66 0.77 14.40
C LYS A 144 -0.80 0.33 14.58
N ILE A 145 -1.00 -0.62 15.50
CA ILE A 145 -2.34 -1.04 15.90
C ILE A 145 -2.92 0.08 16.79
N PRO A 146 -4.13 0.59 16.48
CA PRO A 146 -4.73 1.66 17.27
C PRO A 146 -5.29 1.09 18.58
N LEU A 147 -4.46 1.01 19.61
CA LEU A 147 -4.82 0.56 20.95
C LEU A 147 -5.02 1.76 21.88
N VAL A 148 -6.17 1.79 22.55
CA VAL A 148 -6.50 2.84 23.54
C VAL A 148 -5.54 2.80 24.73
N ALA A 149 -5.15 1.60 25.17
CA ALA A 149 -4.23 1.40 26.29
C ALA A 149 -2.86 2.09 26.06
N ASP A 150 -2.42 2.16 24.81
CA ASP A 150 -1.16 2.78 24.41
C ASP A 150 -1.34 4.24 23.94
N SER A 151 -2.56 4.80 24.06
CA SER A 151 -2.92 6.12 23.52
C SER A 151 -2.63 6.26 22.02
N LEU A 152 -2.76 5.16 21.27
CA LEU A 152 -2.58 5.10 19.82
C LEU A 152 -3.91 5.17 19.06
N ASP A 153 -5.02 5.32 19.78
CA ASP A 153 -6.35 5.51 19.20
C ASP A 153 -6.53 6.95 18.73
N LEU A 154 -6.65 7.12 17.42
CA LEU A 154 -7.01 8.40 16.82
C LEU A 154 -8.52 8.42 16.60
N SER A 155 -9.17 9.52 16.97
CA SER A 155 -10.53 9.78 16.49
C SER A 155 -10.56 9.83 14.96
N PRO A 156 -11.71 9.55 14.32
CA PRO A 156 -11.82 9.62 12.86
C PRO A 156 -11.36 10.96 12.27
N THR A 157 -11.60 12.06 12.97
CA THR A 157 -11.17 13.40 12.55
C THR A 157 -9.66 13.57 12.65
N GLN A 158 -9.05 13.19 13.78
CA GLN A 158 -7.59 13.25 13.96
C GLN A 158 -6.86 12.39 12.92
N PHE A 159 -7.39 11.20 12.65
CA PHE A 159 -6.87 10.30 11.61
C PHE A 159 -6.87 10.98 10.23
N ARG A 160 -8.01 11.55 9.82
CA ARG A 160 -8.14 12.21 8.51
C ARG A 160 -7.32 13.49 8.42
N ASP A 161 -7.28 14.30 9.47
CA ASP A 161 -6.47 15.53 9.48
C ASP A 161 -4.96 15.21 9.39
N ALA A 162 -4.51 14.14 10.06
CA ALA A 162 -3.14 13.65 9.92
C ALA A 162 -2.83 13.19 8.48
N LEU A 163 -3.77 12.53 7.82
CA LEU A 163 -3.65 12.19 6.39
C LEU A 163 -3.61 13.45 5.51
N CYS A 164 -4.51 14.41 5.74
CA CYS A 164 -4.51 15.66 4.99
C CYS A 164 -3.15 16.37 5.07
N ARG A 165 -2.54 16.41 6.26
CA ARG A 165 -1.19 16.96 6.46
C ARG A 165 -0.13 16.21 5.65
N ASN A 166 -0.17 14.89 5.64
CA ASN A 166 0.81 14.06 4.93
C ASN A 166 0.71 14.22 3.40
N TYR A 167 -0.50 14.42 2.88
CA TYR A 167 -0.78 14.53 1.44
C TYR A 167 -0.99 15.97 0.95
N ASN A 168 -0.63 16.98 1.75
CA ASN A 168 -0.77 18.40 1.39
C ASN A 168 -2.21 18.79 1.00
N LYS A 169 -3.20 18.34 1.79
CA LYS A 169 -4.62 18.64 1.62
C LYS A 169 -5.12 19.57 2.75
N PRO A 170 -6.18 20.35 2.51
CA PRO A 170 -6.79 21.16 3.55
C PRO A 170 -7.40 20.26 4.65
N LEU A 171 -7.23 20.68 5.91
CA LEU A 171 -7.77 19.97 7.07
C LEU A 171 -9.30 19.94 7.02
N LEU A 172 -9.90 18.81 7.38
CA LEU A 172 -11.35 18.65 7.37
C LEU A 172 -12.00 19.48 8.47
N THR A 173 -11.33 19.62 9.62
CA THR A 173 -11.78 20.46 10.73
C THR A 173 -11.91 21.94 10.35
N MET A 174 -11.19 22.40 9.31
CA MET A 174 -11.30 23.78 8.80
C MET A 174 -12.37 23.97 7.72
N ARG A 175 -12.91 22.89 7.13
CA ARG A 175 -13.97 22.98 6.11
C ARG A 175 -15.34 23.36 6.66
N GLY A 176 -15.56 23.21 7.97
CA GLY A 176 -16.84 23.49 8.64
C GLY A 176 -16.99 24.89 9.23
N LYS A 177 -16.05 25.82 9.03
CA LYS A 177 -16.10 27.19 9.60
C LYS A 177 -16.40 28.30 8.58
N TYR A 178 -16.68 27.96 7.32
CA TYR A 178 -16.97 28.93 6.24
C TYR A 178 -18.28 28.63 5.51
N ILE A 179 -19.28 28.11 6.22
CA ILE A 179 -20.66 28.09 5.73
C ILE A 179 -21.52 28.69 6.84
N THR A 180 -21.63 30.00 6.84
CA THR A 180 -22.66 30.77 7.54
C THR A 180 -22.99 31.96 6.68
#